data_AF-A0A7S1QK39-F1
#
_entry.id   AF-A0A7S1QK39-F1
#
_cell.length_a   1.000
_cell.length_b   1.000
_cell.length_c   1.000
_cell.angle_alpha   90.00
_cell.angle_beta   90.00
_cell.angle_gamma   90.00
#
_symmetry.space_group_name_H-M   'P 1'
#
loop_
_entity.id
_entity.type
_entity.pdbx_description
1 polymer ?
#
loop_
_entity_poly.entity_id
_entity_poly.type
_entity_poly.pdbx_seq_one_letter_code
_entity_poly.pdbx_strand_id
1 'polypeptide(L)'
;WDGQLEFANGGWCMHDEAAPHFIDMIDQTTTGHRFLMEEFGVSPKTGWQLDPFGHSATQAALLSAEVGFVGLFFGRIDYEDLALRRRRKACEFVWRASP
;
A
#
# COMPACT_ATOMS: atom_id res chain seq x y z
N TRP A 1 -14.30 3.57 -18.99
CA TRP A 1 -12.99 3.86 -18.40
C TRP A 1 -11.95 3.46 -19.43
N ASP A 2 -11.29 4.44 -20.07
CA ASP A 2 -10.33 4.19 -21.15
C ASP A 2 -8.88 4.08 -20.64
N GLY A 3 -8.70 3.93 -19.32
CA GLY A 3 -7.40 3.70 -18.67
C GLY A 3 -6.49 4.93 -18.57
N GLN A 4 -6.97 6.12 -18.93
CA GLN A 4 -6.15 7.36 -18.86
C GLN A 4 -5.87 7.83 -17.42
N LEU A 5 -6.75 7.50 -16.48
CA LEU A 5 -6.62 7.79 -15.05
C LEU A 5 -6.81 6.50 -14.27
N GLU A 6 -5.85 6.18 -13.41
CA GLU A 6 -5.90 5.05 -12.48
C GLU A 6 -5.69 5.56 -11.05
N PHE A 7 -6.52 5.09 -10.12
CA PHE A 7 -6.37 5.37 -8.70
C PHE A 7 -5.52 4.28 -8.05
N ALA A 8 -4.34 4.66 -7.58
CA ALA A 8 -3.50 3.82 -6.73
C ALA A 8 -3.71 4.17 -5.26
N ASN A 9 -3.58 3.17 -4.37
CA ASN A 9 -3.90 3.19 -2.95
C ASN A 9 -5.39 3.48 -2.68
N GLY A 10 -5.83 4.70 -2.97
CA GLY A 10 -7.22 5.13 -2.88
C GLY A 10 -7.76 5.35 -1.46
N GLY A 11 -6.90 5.30 -0.43
CA GLY A 11 -7.25 5.84 0.87
C GLY A 11 -7.42 7.36 0.84
N TRP A 12 -7.96 7.90 1.93
CA TRP A 12 -8.07 9.35 2.12
C TRP A 12 -6.69 10.04 2.12
N CYS A 13 -5.66 9.32 2.59
CA CYS A 13 -4.28 9.73 2.51
C CYS A 13 -3.33 8.53 2.32
N MET A 14 -2.07 8.83 2.05
CA MET A 14 -0.97 7.90 2.25
C MET A 14 -0.58 7.97 3.74
N HIS A 15 -1.10 7.05 4.54
CA HIS A 15 -0.91 7.05 5.99
C HIS A 15 0.49 6.60 6.40
N ASP A 16 0.97 7.05 7.56
CA ASP A 16 2.16 6.49 8.21
C ASP A 16 1.94 5.01 8.57
N GLU A 17 3.00 4.24 8.71
CA GLU A 17 2.94 2.81 9.05
C GLU A 17 3.54 2.49 10.42
N ALA A 18 4.15 3.47 11.10
CA ALA A 18 4.83 3.27 12.38
C ALA A 18 3.98 3.70 13.60
N ALA A 19 3.37 4.89 13.54
CA ALA A 19 2.66 5.49 14.65
C ALA A 19 1.13 5.18 14.72
N PRO A 20 0.38 5.06 13.62
CA PRO A 20 -1.07 4.96 13.72
C PRO A 20 -1.54 3.59 14.20
N HIS A 21 -2.74 3.57 14.77
CA HIS A 21 -3.42 2.33 15.10
C HIS A 21 -4.07 1.76 13.83
N PHE A 22 -4.13 0.42 13.71
CA PHE A 22 -4.65 -0.23 12.51
C PHE A 22 -6.12 0.11 12.20
N ILE A 23 -6.91 0.46 13.23
CA ILE A 23 -8.28 0.93 13.04
C ILE A 23 -8.30 2.22 12.22
N ASP A 24 -7.45 3.18 12.55
CA ASP A 24 -7.38 4.46 11.83
C ASP A 24 -6.89 4.26 10.38
N MET A 25 -5.97 3.31 10.18
CA MET A 25 -5.52 2.90 8.84
C MET A 25 -6.68 2.33 8.00
N ILE A 26 -7.55 1.51 8.61
CA ILE A 26 -8.74 0.95 7.94
C ILE A 26 -9.76 2.05 7.65
N ASP A 27 -10.05 2.92 8.61
CA ASP A 27 -11.10 3.93 8.48
C ASP A 27 -10.77 4.93 7.38
N GLN A 28 -9.53 5.43 7.32
CA GLN A 28 -9.11 6.34 6.25
C GLN A 28 -9.13 5.64 4.87
N THR A 29 -8.75 4.36 4.82
CA THR A 29 -8.77 3.58 3.57
C THR A 29 -10.20 3.36 3.07
N THR A 30 -11.08 2.95 3.98
CA THR A 30 -12.50 2.69 3.71
C THR A 30 -13.19 3.95 3.23
N THR A 31 -12.86 5.09 3.85
CA THR A 31 -13.42 6.40 3.48
C THR A 31 -13.06 6.76 2.03
N GLY A 32 -11.80 6.64 1.64
CA GLY A 32 -11.37 6.90 0.27
C GLY A 32 -11.93 5.88 -0.74
N HIS A 33 -11.89 4.59 -0.42
CA HIS A 33 -12.43 3.54 -1.30
C HIS A 33 -13.92 3.68 -1.54
N ARG A 34 -14.68 4.05 -0.51
CA ARG A 34 -16.12 4.29 -0.63
C ARG A 34 -16.42 5.47 -1.56
N PHE A 35 -15.70 6.58 -1.39
CA PHE A 35 -15.81 7.73 -2.30
C PHE A 35 -15.51 7.33 -3.76
N LEU A 36 -14.43 6.58 -3.98
CA LEU A 36 -14.07 6.11 -5.32
C LEU A 36 -15.13 5.16 -5.91
N MET A 37 -15.74 4.31 -5.09
CA MET A 37 -16.81 3.43 -5.54
C MET A 37 -18.08 4.23 -5.90
N GLU A 38 -18.47 5.18 -5.08
CA GLU A 38 -19.69 5.99 -5.26
C GLU A 38 -19.60 6.91 -6.49
N GLU A 39 -18.45 7.58 -6.69
CA GLU A 39 -18.29 8.58 -7.76
C GLU A 39 -17.82 7.97 -9.08
N PHE A 40 -16.96 6.95 -9.01
CA PHE A 40 -16.23 6.44 -10.18
C PHE A 40 -16.55 4.98 -10.49
N GLY A 41 -17.18 4.24 -9.56
CA GLY A 41 -17.45 2.81 -9.71
C GLY A 41 -16.17 1.97 -9.75
N VAL A 42 -15.10 2.43 -9.10
CA VAL A 42 -13.77 1.80 -9.14
C VAL A 42 -13.33 1.31 -7.76
N SER A 43 -12.59 0.20 -7.75
CA SER A 43 -11.91 -0.34 -6.58
C SER A 43 -10.41 -0.46 -6.90
N PRO A 44 -9.54 0.36 -6.27
CA PRO A 44 -8.10 0.33 -6.48
C PRO A 44 -7.52 -1.08 -6.29
N LYS A 45 -6.55 -1.45 -7.14
CA LYS A 45 -5.88 -2.76 -7.10
C LYS A 45 -4.42 -2.70 -6.68
N THR A 46 -3.84 -1.51 -6.63
CA THR A 46 -2.41 -1.32 -6.38
C THR A 46 -2.23 -0.43 -5.16
N GLY A 47 -1.51 -0.91 -4.15
CA GLY A 47 -1.08 -0.10 -3.01
C GLY A 47 0.09 0.82 -3.37
N TRP A 48 0.10 2.03 -2.80
CA TRP A 48 1.10 3.06 -3.09
C TRP A 48 1.54 3.75 -1.79
N GLN A 49 2.73 3.38 -1.31
CA GLN A 49 3.32 3.83 -0.04
C GLN A 49 4.75 4.35 -0.26
N LEU A 50 4.89 5.39 -1.07
CA LEU A 50 6.21 5.92 -1.43
C LEU A 50 6.93 6.66 -0.29
N ASP A 51 6.18 7.32 0.58
CA ASP A 51 6.71 8.29 1.53
C ASP A 51 6.64 7.93 3.04
N PRO A 52 5.95 6.87 3.51
CA PRO A 52 6.07 6.44 4.91
C PRO A 52 7.50 6.06 5.30
N PHE A 53 7.92 6.40 6.51
CA PHE A 53 9.28 6.17 6.98
C PHE A 53 9.46 4.77 7.57
N GLY A 54 9.55 3.78 6.68
CA GLY A 54 9.54 2.36 7.02
C GLY A 54 8.15 1.75 6.82
N HIS A 55 8.09 0.42 6.75
CA HIS A 55 6.88 -0.30 6.35
C HIS A 55 6.53 -1.41 7.35
N SER A 56 5.24 -1.62 7.58
CA SER A 56 4.71 -2.50 8.61
C SER A 56 4.17 -3.81 8.04
N ALA A 57 4.24 -4.88 8.84
CA ALA A 57 3.58 -6.15 8.51
C ALA A 57 2.05 -5.97 8.38
N THR A 58 1.48 -5.05 9.16
CA THR A 58 0.05 -4.67 9.10
C THR A 58 -0.32 -4.12 7.73
N GLN A 59 0.48 -3.23 7.14
CA GLN A 59 0.22 -2.70 5.80
C GLN A 59 0.21 -3.80 4.74
N ALA A 60 1.17 -4.73 4.82
CA ALA A 60 1.32 -5.82 3.87
C ALA A 60 0.19 -6.85 3.96
N ALA A 61 -0.15 -7.30 5.17
CA ALA A 61 -1.21 -8.28 5.38
C ALA A 61 -2.59 -7.65 5.24
N LEU A 62 -2.91 -6.67 6.08
CA LEU A 62 -4.27 -6.18 6.24
C LEU A 62 -4.64 -5.15 5.18
N LEU A 63 -3.81 -4.12 4.96
CA LEU A 63 -4.15 -3.00 4.07
C LEU A 63 -3.73 -3.24 2.61
N SER A 64 -3.23 -4.44 2.30
CA SER A 64 -2.90 -4.84 0.92
C SER A 64 -3.57 -6.18 0.57
N ALA A 65 -3.17 -7.28 1.21
CA ALA A 65 -3.72 -8.59 0.84
C ALA A 65 -5.21 -8.72 1.15
N GLU A 66 -5.66 -8.37 2.36
CA GLU A 66 -7.08 -8.49 2.76
C GLU A 66 -7.99 -7.47 2.06
N VAL A 67 -7.47 -6.28 1.73
CA VAL A 67 -8.20 -5.26 0.95
C VAL A 67 -8.30 -5.64 -0.54
N GLY A 68 -7.59 -6.68 -0.99
CA GLY A 68 -7.66 -7.22 -2.35
C GLY A 68 -6.74 -6.53 -3.35
N PHE A 69 -5.63 -5.93 -2.87
CA PHE A 69 -4.58 -5.44 -3.75
C PHE A 69 -3.77 -6.60 -4.35
N VAL A 70 -3.34 -6.41 -5.60
CA VAL A 70 -2.50 -7.35 -6.33
C VAL A 70 -1.02 -7.00 -6.24
N GLY A 71 -0.69 -5.78 -5.83
CA GLY A 71 0.67 -5.30 -5.65
C GLY A 71 0.72 -4.11 -4.69
N LEU A 72 1.85 -3.95 -4.02
CA LEU A 72 2.16 -2.82 -3.16
C LEU A 72 3.53 -2.27 -3.58
N PHE A 73 3.58 -0.98 -3.89
CA PHE A 73 4.81 -0.28 -4.19
C PHE A 73 5.17 0.66 -3.05
N PHE A 74 6.41 0.61 -2.60
CA PHE A 74 6.90 1.46 -1.53
C PHE A 74 8.31 1.98 -1.79
N GLY A 75 8.63 3.13 -1.22
CA GLY A 75 9.82 3.90 -1.58
C GLY A 75 10.94 3.89 -0.54
N ARG A 76 10.61 3.86 0.76
CA ARG A 76 11.58 4.09 1.84
C ARG A 76 11.92 2.80 2.57
N ILE A 77 13.10 2.27 2.26
CA ILE A 77 13.71 1.17 3.02
C ILE A 77 15.09 1.59 3.51
N ASP A 78 15.62 0.84 4.49
CA ASP A 78 16.99 1.01 4.94
C ASP A 78 17.98 0.97 3.76
N TYR A 79 18.97 1.87 3.79
CA TYR A 79 19.87 2.07 2.66
C TYR A 79 20.83 0.88 2.46
N GLU A 80 21.19 0.15 3.52
CA GLU A 80 22.01 -1.05 3.43
C GLU A 80 21.19 -2.21 2.84
N ASP A 81 19.93 -2.36 3.26
CA ASP A 81 19.01 -3.33 2.68
C ASP A 81 18.73 -3.03 1.20
N LEU A 82 18.51 -1.76 0.83
CA LEU A 82 18.35 -1.36 -0.58
C LEU A 82 19.58 -1.72 -1.42
N ALA A 83 20.78 -1.45 -0.91
CA ALA A 83 22.01 -1.80 -1.60
C ALA A 83 22.15 -3.33 -1.76
N LEU A 84 21.78 -4.10 -0.74
CA LEU A 84 21.78 -5.56 -0.78
C LEU A 84 20.78 -6.11 -1.80
N ARG A 85 19.54 -5.62 -1.79
CA ARG A 85 18.48 -6.04 -2.72
C ARG A 85 18.81 -5.70 -4.16
N ARG A 86 19.37 -4.52 -4.42
CA ARG A 86 19.85 -4.15 -5.76
C ARG A 86 20.93 -5.11 -6.27
N ARG A 87 21.92 -5.47 -5.43
CA ARG A 87 22.95 -6.45 -5.79
C ARG A 87 22.37 -7.84 -6.08
N ARG A 88 21.35 -8.24 -5.32
CA ARG A 88 20.71 -9.57 -5.42
C ARG A 88 19.54 -9.64 -6.40
N LYS A 89 19.15 -8.52 -7.04
CA LYS A 89 17.93 -8.40 -7.85
C LYS A 89 16.66 -8.84 -7.08
N ALA A 90 16.57 -8.42 -5.81
CA ALA A 90 15.51 -8.81 -4.88
C ALA A 90 14.69 -7.60 -4.36
N CYS A 91 14.60 -6.54 -5.18
CA CYS A 91 13.73 -5.40 -4.87
C CYS A 91 12.24 -5.76 -5.02
N GLU A 92 11.94 -6.74 -5.86
CA GLU A 92 10.60 -7.31 -6.04
C GLU A 92 10.56 -8.65 -5.31
N PHE A 93 9.56 -8.86 -4.48
CA PHE A 93 9.40 -10.09 -3.71
C PHE A 93 7.95 -10.29 -3.29
N VAL A 94 7.58 -11.54 -2.97
CA VAL A 94 6.28 -11.85 -2.38
C VAL A 94 6.38 -11.63 -0.87
N TRP A 95 5.70 -10.62 -0.36
CA TRP A 95 5.70 -10.29 1.06
C TRP A 95 4.60 -11.08 1.79
N ARG A 96 4.99 -12.13 2.52
CA ARG A 96 4.10 -12.90 3.41
C ARG A 96 4.27 -12.40 4.85
N ALA A 97 3.45 -11.42 5.24
CA ALA A 97 3.63 -10.68 6.49
C ALA A 97 2.87 -11.28 7.69
N SER A 98 1.88 -12.14 7.44
CA SER A 98 1.23 -12.98 8.45
C SER A 98 1.73 -14.43 8.32
N PRO A 99 1.94 -15.15 9.45
CA PRO A 99 2.11 -16.61 9.44
C PRO A 99 0.96 -17.35 8.78
#